data_AF-A0A327K0H9-F1
#
_entry.id   AF-A0A327K0H9-F1
#
_cell.length_a   1.000
_cell.length_b   1.000
_cell.length_c   1.000
_cell.angle_alpha   90.00
_cell.angle_beta   90.00
_cell.angle_gamma   90.00
#
_symmetry.space_group_name_H-M   'P 1'
#
loop_
_entity.id
_entity.type
_entity.pdbx_description
1 polymer ?
#
loop_
_entity_poly.entity_id
_entity_poly.type
_entity_poly.pdbx_seq_one_letter_code
_entity_poly.pdbx_strand_id
1 'polypeptide(L)'
;ARVGHDVHVYEREPKAGGLCRYGIPDFKMEKYHIDRRVTQMEGEGVIFHYGVNIGVTTPMKELVDEHDAVLIATGSERPRDPGI
;
A
#
# COMPACT_ATOMS: atom_id res chain seq x y z
N ALA A 1 6.72 11.37 -6.47
CA ALA A 1 8.06 11.23 -7.06
C ALA A 1 8.21 11.96 -8.40
N ARG A 2 7.55 11.52 -9.48
CA ARG A 2 7.76 12.08 -10.86
C ARG A 2 7.62 13.60 -11.04
N VAL A 3 6.79 14.27 -10.24
CA VAL A 3 6.60 15.74 -10.28
C VAL A 3 7.40 16.47 -9.18
N GLY A 4 8.35 15.80 -8.54
CA GLY A 4 9.26 16.38 -7.55
C GLY A 4 8.89 16.19 -6.08
N HIS A 5 7.73 15.59 -5.77
CA HIS A 5 7.37 15.27 -4.38
C HIS A 5 8.11 14.04 -3.86
N ASP A 6 8.62 14.14 -2.63
CA ASP A 6 9.02 13.00 -1.83
C ASP A 6 7.79 12.19 -1.42
N VAL A 7 7.77 10.89 -1.69
CA VAL A 7 6.56 10.06 -1.56
C VAL A 7 6.88 8.79 -0.81
N HIS A 8 6.19 8.63 0.32
CA HIS A 8 6.27 7.49 1.20
C HIS A 8 4.96 6.69 1.13
N VAL A 9 5.07 5.38 0.96
CA VAL A 9 3.94 4.44 1.00
C VAL A 9 4.11 3.51 2.19
N TYR A 10 3.16 3.56 3.12
CA TYR A 10 3.09 2.67 4.27
C TYR A 10 2.15 1.52 3.96
N GLU A 11 2.66 0.30 4.01
CA GLU A 11 1.94 -0.93 3.70
C GLU A 11 1.98 -1.86 4.91
N ARG A 12 0.81 -2.41 5.27
CA ARG A 12 0.68 -3.32 6.40
C ARG A 12 1.31 -4.66 6.10
N GLU A 13 1.13 -5.14 4.87
CA GLU A 13 1.57 -6.47 4.47
C GLU A 13 3.06 -6.50 4.07
N PRO A 14 3.70 -7.68 3.98
CA PRO A 14 5.12 -7.78 3.62
C PRO A 14 5.47 -7.33 2.19
N LYS A 15 4.47 -7.12 1.31
CA LYS A 15 4.68 -6.67 -0.08
C LYS A 15 3.52 -5.78 -0.54
N ALA A 16 3.86 -4.79 -1.37
CA ALA A 16 2.87 -3.90 -1.96
C ALA A 16 2.02 -4.62 -3.02
N GLY A 17 0.79 -4.12 -3.20
CA GLY A 17 -0.13 -4.55 -4.25
C GLY A 17 -1.56 -4.82 -3.80
N GLY A 18 -1.86 -4.75 -2.50
CA GLY A 18 -3.23 -4.91 -1.97
C GLY A 18 -3.94 -6.14 -2.52
N LEU A 19 -5.23 -6.02 -2.82
CA LEU A 19 -6.05 -7.13 -3.35
C LEU A 19 -5.56 -7.69 -4.69
N CYS A 20 -4.86 -6.89 -5.52
CA CYS A 20 -4.24 -7.41 -6.73
C CYS A 20 -3.21 -8.51 -6.40
N ARG A 21 -2.50 -8.37 -5.27
CA ARG A 21 -1.55 -9.37 -4.77
C ARG A 21 -2.25 -10.43 -3.91
N TYR A 22 -3.07 -10.02 -2.96
CA TYR A 22 -3.54 -10.90 -1.90
C TYR A 22 -4.93 -11.49 -2.13
N GLY A 23 -5.72 -10.92 -3.04
CA GLY A 23 -7.09 -11.37 -3.33
C GLY A 23 -7.26 -12.07 -4.68
N ILE A 24 -6.57 -11.59 -5.72
CA ILE A 24 -6.67 -12.17 -7.07
C ILE A 24 -5.71 -13.37 -7.18
N PRO A 25 -6.18 -14.56 -7.59
CA PRO A 25 -5.31 -15.73 -7.75
C PRO A 25 -4.42 -15.64 -9.00
N ASP A 26 -3.30 -16.37 -8.99
CA ASP A 26 -2.25 -16.29 -10.04
C ASP A 26 -2.74 -16.68 -11.43
N PHE A 27 -3.62 -17.67 -11.53
CA PHE A 27 -4.17 -18.09 -12.83
C PHE A 27 -5.03 -17.00 -13.50
N LYS A 28 -5.47 -15.98 -12.76
CA LYS A 28 -6.13 -14.79 -13.33
C LYS A 28 -5.13 -13.67 -13.59
N MET A 29 -4.16 -13.49 -12.71
CA MET A 29 -3.16 -12.43 -12.80
C MET A 29 -1.90 -12.80 -12.01
N GLU A 30 -0.82 -13.01 -12.75
CA GLU A 30 0.48 -13.37 -12.21
C GLU A 30 1.13 -12.20 -11.45
N LYS A 31 1.81 -12.49 -10.34
CA LYS A 31 2.33 -11.47 -9.43
C LYS A 31 3.52 -10.67 -9.96
N TYR A 32 4.22 -11.19 -10.97
CA TYR A 32 5.35 -10.48 -11.57
C TYR A 32 4.95 -9.13 -12.17
N HIS A 33 3.70 -8.97 -12.62
CA HIS A 33 3.19 -7.68 -13.09
C HIS A 33 3.17 -6.63 -11.97
N ILE A 34 2.82 -7.05 -10.76
CA ILE A 34 2.79 -6.19 -9.57
C ILE A 34 4.22 -5.85 -9.17
N ASP A 35 5.10 -6.86 -9.09
CA ASP A 35 6.51 -6.66 -8.77
C ASP A 35 7.16 -5.67 -9.74
N ARG A 36 6.91 -5.82 -11.05
CA ARG A 36 7.42 -4.89 -12.07
C ARG A 36 6.97 -3.45 -11.83
N ARG A 37 5.71 -3.23 -11.42
CA ARG A 37 5.19 -1.90 -11.13
C ARG A 37 5.77 -1.32 -9.85
N VAL A 38 5.93 -2.14 -8.81
CA VAL A 38 6.55 -1.72 -7.55
C VAL A 38 8.00 -1.31 -7.79
N THR A 39 8.79 -2.14 -8.46
CA THR A 39 10.19 -1.81 -8.81
C THR A 39 10.28 -0.55 -9.66
N GLN A 40 9.33 -0.35 -10.58
CA GLN A 40 9.27 0.88 -11.37
C GLN A 40 9.02 2.11 -10.48
N MET A 41 8.08 2.04 -9.53
CA MET A 41 7.79 3.14 -8.59
C MET A 41 8.96 3.43 -7.65
N GLU A 42 9.62 2.38 -7.14
CA GLU A 42 10.84 2.51 -6.33
C GLU A 42 11.96 3.20 -7.12
N GLY A 43 12.18 2.79 -8.37
CA GLY A 43 13.14 3.43 -9.27
C GLY A 43 12.82 4.88 -9.62
N GLU A 44 11.55 5.29 -9.47
CA GLU A 44 11.12 6.68 -9.61
C GLU A 44 11.28 7.49 -8.33
N GLY A 45 11.63 6.85 -7.21
CA GLY A 45 11.87 7.49 -5.90
C GLY A 45 10.74 7.33 -4.89
N VAL A 46 9.78 6.41 -5.09
CA VAL A 46 8.79 6.08 -4.06
C VAL A 46 9.41 5.17 -3.01
N ILE A 47 9.27 5.51 -1.73
CA ILE A 47 9.81 4.72 -0.61
C ILE A 47 8.68 3.88 -0.01
N PHE A 48 8.84 2.56 0.00
CA PHE A 48 7.88 1.63 0.61
C PHE A 48 8.33 1.23 2.02
N HIS A 49 7.42 1.39 2.98
CA HIS A 49 7.56 0.96 4.37
C HIS A 49 6.60 -0.21 4.62
N TYR A 50 7.13 -1.43 4.58
CA TYR A 50 6.34 -2.65 4.79
C TYR A 50 6.19 -3.02 6.27
N GLY A 51 5.14 -3.76 6.61
CA GLY A 51 4.86 -4.17 7.98
C GLY A 51 4.32 -3.05 8.88
N VAL A 52 3.90 -1.93 8.30
CA VAL A 52 3.42 -0.76 9.04
C VAL A 52 1.90 -0.69 8.99
N ASN A 53 1.24 -0.92 10.13
CA ASN A 53 -0.21 -0.87 10.26
C ASN A 53 -0.65 0.46 10.89
N ILE A 54 -1.01 1.43 10.05
CA ILE A 54 -1.47 2.75 10.51
C ILE A 54 -2.76 2.64 11.33
N GLY A 55 -2.75 3.20 12.53
CA GLY A 55 -3.82 3.10 13.53
C GLY A 55 -3.69 1.91 14.48
N VAL A 56 -2.73 0.99 14.27
CA VAL A 56 -2.47 -0.15 15.15
C VAL A 56 -1.05 -0.15 15.69
N THR A 57 -0.05 -0.23 14.80
CA THR A 57 1.37 -0.20 15.18
C THR A 57 1.93 1.22 15.19
N THR A 58 1.35 2.10 14.37
CA THR A 58 1.81 3.48 14.18
C THR A 58 0.60 4.42 14.19
N PRO A 59 0.54 5.43 15.08
CA PRO A 59 -0.52 6.42 15.10
C PRO A 59 -0.63 7.22 13.79
N MET A 60 -1.85 7.46 13.30
CA MET A 60 -2.09 8.30 12.12
C MET A 60 -1.57 9.73 12.29
N LYS A 61 -1.52 10.24 13.53
CA LYS A 61 -1.02 11.58 13.83
C LYS A 61 0.44 11.76 13.40
N GLU A 62 1.26 10.73 13.52
CA GLU A 62 2.67 10.80 13.12
C GLU A 62 2.79 11.11 11.62
N LEU A 63 1.97 10.48 10.78
CA LEU A 63 1.97 10.74 9.34
C LEU A 63 1.56 12.17 9.01
N VAL A 64 0.56 12.71 9.72
CA VAL A 64 0.08 14.09 9.52
C VAL A 64 1.11 15.12 9.99
N ASP A 65 1.87 14.82 11.03
CA ASP A 65 2.91 15.71 11.54
C ASP A 65 4.19 15.67 10.67
N GLU A 66 4.50 14.51 10.06
CA GLU A 66 5.72 14.30 9.27
C GLU A 66 5.58 14.66 7.79
N HIS A 67 4.36 14.73 7.24
CA HIS A 67 4.13 14.93 5.80
C HIS A 67 3.20 16.12 5.55
N ASP A 68 3.48 16.88 4.48
CA ASP A 68 2.65 18.02 4.07
C ASP A 68 1.22 17.60 3.65
N ALA A 69 1.05 16.36 3.21
CA ALA A 69 -0.23 15.80 2.80
C ALA A 69 -0.28 14.29 3.03
N VAL A 70 -1.47 13.77 3.35
CA VAL A 70 -1.70 12.34 3.55
C VAL A 70 -2.86 11.85 2.70
N LEU A 71 -2.63 10.75 1.96
CA LEU A 71 -3.64 10.05 1.16
C LEU A 71 -3.97 8.70 1.82
N ILE A 72 -5.26 8.45 2.06
CA ILE A 72 -5.72 7.15 2.57
C ILE A 72 -6.15 6.28 1.40
N ALA A 73 -5.44 5.17 1.20
CA ALA A 73 -5.66 4.20 0.12
C ALA A 73 -5.70 2.75 0.64
N THR A 74 -6.18 2.53 1.87
CA THR A 74 -6.16 1.22 2.56
C THR A 74 -7.21 0.22 2.05
N GLY A 75 -8.17 0.65 1.24
CA GLY A 75 -9.21 -0.22 0.69
C GLY A 75 -10.20 -0.72 1.75
N SER A 76 -10.80 -1.89 1.50
CA SER A 76 -11.77 -2.53 2.40
C SER A 76 -11.55 -4.04 2.41
N GLU A 77 -11.09 -4.56 3.55
CA GLU A 77 -10.79 -5.99 3.70
C GLU A 77 -11.84 -6.74 4.50
N ARG A 78 -12.64 -6.02 5.30
CA ARG A 78 -13.68 -6.65 6.11
C ARG A 78 -14.87 -6.95 5.20
N PRO A 79 -15.19 -8.22 4.92
CA PRO A 79 -16.38 -8.56 4.16
C PRO A 79 -17.62 -8.16 4.96
N ARG A 80 -18.70 -7.89 4.23
CA ARG A 80 -20.01 -7.66 4.86
C ARG A 80 -20.52 -8.98 5.45
N ASP A 81 -21.09 -8.90 6.65
CA ASP A 81 -21.79 -10.03 7.26
C ASP A 81 -23.00 -10.40 6.37
N PRO A 82 -23.10 -11.66 5.90
CA PRO A 82 -24.18 -12.07 5.02
C PRO A 82 -25.54 -12.15 5.73
N GLY A 83 -25.57 -12.20 7.07
CA GLY A 83 -26.81 -12.18 7.85
C GLY A 83 -27.75 -13.38 7.60
N ILE A 84 -27.24 -14.45 7.00
CA ILE A 84 -27.92 -15.74 6.80
C ILE A 84 -27.38 -16.81 7.74
#